data_AF-A0A4R2H5L7-F1
#
_entry.id   AF-A0A4R2H5L7-F1
#
_cell.length_a   1.000
_cell.length_b   1.000
_cell.length_c   1.000
_cell.angle_alpha   90.00
_cell.angle_beta   90.00
_cell.angle_gamma   90.00
#
_symmetry.space_group_name_H-M   'P 1'
#
loop_
_entity.id
_entity.type
_entity.pdbx_description
1 polymer ?
#
loop_
_entity_poly.entity_id
_entity_poly.type
_entity_poly.pdbx_seq_one_letter_code
_entity_poly.pdbx_strand_id
1 'polypeptide(L)'
;MSTAALAADALVARQAPEAVPDARPRRRPRIAGTTTERLPVRACSGDDLGRRVADGHGARVRRQAAAEAPALRLTRRGRMLLTALSVIVFGSAIVVLGLRVTGVLEPGPNFTHTVPVQVAPGETLWSIAQDTNPTQDPAIVVERIADLNKLATPADVIPGQTLQIPIAR
;
A
#
# COMPACT_ATOMS: atom_id res chain seq x y z
N MET A 1 31.60 57.49 13.40
CA MET A 1 31.01 57.14 14.70
C MET A 1 30.32 55.78 14.47
N SER A 2 31.05 54.66 14.44
CA SER A 2 31.48 53.83 15.60
C SER A 2 30.24 53.40 16.42
N THR A 3 29.87 52.13 16.64
CA THR A 3 30.57 50.84 16.85
C THR A 3 29.53 49.70 16.74
N ALA A 4 29.73 48.60 16.00
CA ALA A 4 30.28 47.29 16.42
C ALA A 4 29.65 46.63 17.68
N ALA A 5 28.97 45.47 17.50
CA ALA A 5 28.91 44.31 18.41
C ALA A 5 28.10 43.16 17.75
N LEU A 6 28.77 42.15 17.18
CA LEU A 6 28.90 40.76 17.68
C LEU A 6 27.60 39.92 17.57
N ALA A 7 27.49 39.04 16.56
CA ALA A 7 28.01 37.66 16.53
C ALA A 7 27.36 36.74 17.58
N ALA A 8 26.37 35.96 17.15
CA ALA A 8 25.91 34.76 17.84
C ALA A 8 26.33 33.54 17.01
N ASP A 9 27.50 33.06 17.38
CA ASP A 9 28.08 31.76 17.07
C ASP A 9 27.32 30.64 17.84
N ALA A 10 27.69 29.40 17.54
CA ALA A 10 27.43 28.15 18.27
C ALA A 10 26.48 27.16 17.59
N LEU A 11 27.09 26.46 16.62
CA LEU A 11 26.93 25.04 16.37
C LEU A 11 26.53 24.25 17.64
N VAL A 12 25.35 23.63 17.60
CA VAL A 12 24.97 22.60 18.59
C VAL A 12 25.64 21.28 18.23
N ALA A 13 26.74 21.06 18.94
CA ALA A 13 27.17 19.83 19.58
C ALA A 13 27.35 18.56 18.70
N ARG A 14 28.61 18.36 18.30
CA ARG A 14 29.25 17.04 18.31
C ARG A 14 29.26 16.50 19.74
N GLN A 15 28.81 15.27 19.94
CA GLN A 15 29.31 14.45 21.05
C GLN A 15 29.29 12.96 20.70
N ALA A 16 30.49 12.45 20.45
CA ALA A 16 30.95 11.08 20.68
C ALA A 16 32.33 11.24 21.40
N PRO A 17 32.99 10.24 22.00
CA PRO A 17 32.62 8.84 22.33
C PRO A 17 33.05 8.42 23.77
N GLU A 18 32.57 7.28 24.29
CA GLU A 18 33.27 6.42 25.27
C GLU A 18 32.47 5.10 25.39
N ALA A 19 32.84 4.02 24.72
CA ALA A 19 33.81 3.00 25.13
C ALA A 19 33.44 2.28 26.44
N VAL A 20 33.04 1.00 26.35
CA VAL A 20 33.72 -0.12 27.02
C VAL A 20 33.21 -1.44 26.39
N PRO A 21 34.13 -2.39 26.10
CA PRO A 21 33.85 -3.59 25.33
C PRO A 21 33.47 -4.75 26.26
N ASP A 22 32.84 -5.79 25.70
CA ASP A 22 33.21 -7.20 25.91
C ASP A 22 32.00 -8.11 25.77
N ALA A 23 31.95 -8.85 24.67
CA ALA A 23 31.40 -10.19 24.62
C ALA A 23 31.91 -10.86 23.35
N ARG A 24 33.23 -11.08 23.28
CA ARG A 24 33.77 -11.99 22.27
C ARG A 24 33.22 -13.39 22.56
N PRO A 25 32.54 -14.08 21.63
CA PRO A 25 32.37 -15.52 21.78
C PRO A 25 33.77 -16.15 21.71
N ARG A 26 34.21 -16.73 22.82
CA ARG A 26 35.47 -17.47 22.93
C ARG A 26 35.51 -18.53 21.83
N ARG A 27 36.39 -18.36 20.85
CA ARG A 27 36.78 -19.42 19.90
C ARG A 27 37.38 -20.56 20.71
N ARG A 28 36.63 -21.66 20.87
CA ARG A 28 37.22 -22.92 21.31
C ARG A 28 38.24 -23.38 20.24
N PRO A 29 39.41 -23.90 20.62
CA PRO A 29 40.34 -24.47 19.66
C PRO A 29 39.66 -25.67 18.99
N ARG A 30 39.72 -25.67 17.65
CA ARG A 30 39.30 -26.79 16.81
C ARG A 30 40.30 -27.92 17.05
N ILE A 31 39.88 -28.99 17.72
CA ILE A 31 40.66 -30.22 17.78
C ILE A 31 40.72 -30.76 16.35
N ALA A 32 41.92 -30.74 15.78
CA ALA A 32 42.22 -31.44 14.54
C ALA A 32 42.23 -32.95 14.84
N GLY A 33 41.45 -33.74 14.10
CA GLY A 33 41.64 -35.20 14.10
C GLY A 33 40.42 -36.11 14.13
N THR A 34 39.18 -35.64 14.02
CA THR A 34 38.03 -36.55 13.85
C THR A 34 37.23 -36.18 12.62
N THR A 35 37.71 -36.68 11.47
CA THR A 35 36.90 -36.75 10.26
C THR A 35 35.62 -37.53 10.62
N THR A 36 34.48 -36.87 10.67
CA THR A 36 33.19 -37.57 10.62
C THR A 36 32.85 -37.76 9.15
N GLU A 37 33.77 -38.41 8.45
CA GLU A 37 33.45 -39.09 7.21
C GLU A 37 32.61 -40.29 7.65
N ARG A 38 31.32 -40.28 7.30
CA ARG A 38 30.50 -41.48 7.44
C ARG A 38 31.10 -42.52 6.51
N LEU A 39 31.93 -43.41 7.05
CA LEU A 39 32.34 -44.62 6.35
C LEU A 39 31.07 -45.33 5.86
N PRO A 40 31.02 -45.78 4.60
CA PRO A 40 29.94 -46.61 4.13
C PRO A 40 30.00 -47.94 4.90
N VAL A 41 29.03 -48.17 5.78
CA VAL A 41 28.84 -49.46 6.43
C VAL A 41 28.50 -50.46 5.33
N ARG A 42 29.50 -51.26 4.97
CA ARG A 42 29.36 -52.43 4.12
C ARG A 42 28.51 -53.43 4.88
N ALA A 43 27.20 -53.44 4.60
CA ALA A 43 26.33 -54.50 5.04
C ALA A 43 26.71 -55.77 4.27
N CYS A 44 27.57 -56.59 4.88
CA CYS A 44 27.60 -58.01 4.58
C CYS A 44 26.39 -58.61 5.30
N SER A 45 25.29 -58.83 4.58
CA SER A 45 24.18 -59.66 5.07
C SER A 45 23.79 -60.60 3.93
N GLY A 46 23.85 -61.89 4.22
CA GLY A 46 24.09 -62.96 3.28
C GLY A 46 22.98 -63.25 2.27
N ASP A 47 23.42 -63.71 1.10
CA ASP A 47 22.59 -64.38 0.12
C ASP A 47 22.25 -65.79 0.63
N ASP A 48 21.15 -65.92 1.37
CA ASP A 48 20.48 -67.21 1.52
C ASP A 48 19.60 -67.47 0.29
N LEU A 49 20.01 -68.48 -0.46
CA LEU A 49 19.37 -69.02 -1.65
C LEU A 49 17.91 -69.40 -1.39
N GLY A 50 16.98 -68.66 -2.00
CA GLY A 50 15.55 -68.94 -2.01
C GLY A 50 15.00 -69.07 -3.42
N ARG A 51 15.31 -70.17 -4.10
CA ARG A 51 14.63 -70.62 -5.33
C ARG A 51 13.12 -70.70 -5.09
N ARG A 52 12.32 -69.86 -5.78
CA ARG A 52 10.95 -70.21 -6.21
C ARG A 52 10.64 -69.61 -7.58
N VAL A 53 10.56 -70.51 -8.55
CA VAL A 53 9.79 -70.37 -9.78
C VAL A 53 8.31 -70.36 -9.39
N ALA A 54 7.55 -69.36 -9.85
CA ALA A 54 6.16 -69.53 -10.30
C ALA A 54 5.60 -68.19 -10.81
N ASP A 55 5.00 -68.28 -11.99
CA ASP A 55 4.26 -67.28 -12.73
C ASP A 55 3.15 -66.57 -11.94
N GLY A 56 2.91 -65.31 -12.28
CA GLY A 56 1.77 -64.56 -11.76
C GLY A 56 1.54 -63.26 -12.52
N HIS A 57 0.60 -63.30 -13.47
CA HIS A 57 0.01 -62.12 -14.12
C HIS A 57 -0.56 -61.15 -13.08
N GLY A 58 0.18 -60.10 -12.77
CA GLY A 58 -0.26 -58.98 -11.96
C GLY A 58 -0.37 -57.73 -12.83
N ALA A 59 -1.60 -57.35 -13.15
CA ALA A 59 -1.95 -56.13 -13.86
C ALA A 59 -1.11 -54.95 -13.36
N ARG A 60 -0.24 -54.43 -14.23
CA ARG A 60 0.40 -53.13 -14.04
C ARG A 60 -0.71 -52.09 -14.08
N VAL A 61 -1.27 -51.76 -12.93
CA VAL A 61 -1.96 -50.50 -12.70
C VAL A 61 -0.93 -49.42 -13.04
N ARG A 62 -1.01 -48.97 -14.29
CA ARG A 62 -0.32 -47.80 -14.83
C ARG A 62 -0.78 -46.64 -13.97
N ARG A 63 -0.06 -46.41 -12.86
CA ARG A 63 -0.16 -45.18 -12.08
C ARG A 63 -0.06 -44.07 -13.10
N GLN A 64 -1.17 -43.39 -13.27
CA GLN A 64 -1.28 -42.19 -14.06
C GLN A 64 -0.20 -41.26 -13.50
N ALA A 65 0.86 -41.06 -14.30
CA ALA A 65 1.68 -39.89 -14.16
C ALA A 65 0.74 -38.73 -14.45
N ALA A 66 0.09 -38.22 -13.41
CA ALA A 66 -0.41 -36.88 -13.41
C ALA A 66 0.77 -36.03 -13.88
N ALA A 67 0.66 -35.46 -15.07
CA ALA A 67 1.63 -34.52 -15.58
C ALA A 67 1.59 -33.32 -14.62
N GLU A 68 2.40 -33.43 -13.58
CA GLU A 68 2.60 -32.41 -12.57
C GLU A 68 3.15 -31.21 -13.34
N ALA A 69 2.35 -30.16 -13.47
CA ALA A 69 2.74 -28.93 -14.14
C ALA A 69 4.12 -28.54 -13.60
N PRO A 70 5.09 -28.19 -14.46
CA PRO A 70 6.47 -27.95 -14.06
C PRO A 70 6.48 -26.96 -12.89
N ALA A 71 6.88 -27.44 -11.72
CA ALA A 71 6.85 -26.64 -10.50
C ALA A 71 7.80 -25.46 -10.68
N LEU A 72 7.22 -24.29 -10.97
CA LEU A 72 7.95 -23.03 -11.15
C LEU A 72 8.72 -22.74 -9.87
N ARG A 73 10.02 -23.07 -9.88
CA ARG A 73 10.94 -22.78 -8.79
C ARG A 73 11.33 -21.32 -8.86
N LEU A 74 10.45 -20.48 -8.32
CA LEU A 74 10.75 -19.09 -8.06
C LEU A 74 11.95 -19.02 -7.10
N THR A 75 13.05 -18.43 -7.58
CA THR A 75 14.16 -18.05 -6.73
C THR A 75 13.62 -17.14 -5.61
N ARG A 76 14.26 -17.12 -4.44
CA ARG A 76 13.83 -16.29 -3.30
C ARG A 76 13.51 -14.83 -3.70
N ARG A 77 14.22 -14.31 -4.70
CA ARG A 77 14.01 -12.98 -5.32
C ARG A 77 12.73 -12.90 -6.16
N GLY A 78 12.44 -13.92 -6.96
CA GLY A 78 11.20 -14.00 -7.75
C GLY A 78 9.95 -14.03 -6.87
N ARG A 79 10.00 -14.73 -5.72
CA ARG A 79 8.88 -14.73 -4.76
C ARG A 79 8.66 -13.36 -4.13
N MET A 80 9.73 -12.63 -3.79
CA MET A 80 9.63 -11.25 -3.27
C MET A 80 9.03 -10.28 -4.29
N LEU A 81 9.44 -10.39 -5.56
CA LEU A 81 8.88 -9.57 -6.64
C LEU A 81 7.39 -9.82 -6.85
N LEU A 82 6.96 -11.08 -6.85
CA LEU A 82 5.55 -11.43 -6.99
C LEU A 82 4.71 -10.92 -5.80
N THR A 83 5.22 -11.05 -4.57
CA THR A 83 4.52 -10.51 -3.40
C THR A 83 4.44 -8.98 -3.45
N ALA A 84 5.52 -8.30 -3.83
CA ALA A 84 5.53 -6.85 -3.95
C ALA A 84 4.55 -6.37 -5.04
N LEU A 85 4.58 -7.00 -6.21
CA LEU A 85 3.65 -6.71 -7.29
C LEU A 85 2.20 -6.95 -6.86
N SER A 86 1.94 -8.07 -6.19
CA SER A 86 0.61 -8.39 -5.68
C SER A 86 0.13 -7.33 -4.69
N VAL A 87 0.96 -6.92 -3.74
CA VAL A 87 0.63 -5.84 -2.79
C VAL A 87 0.34 -4.52 -3.52
N ILE A 88 1.10 -4.16 -4.55
CA ILE A 88 0.86 -2.94 -5.32
C ILE A 88 -0.48 -3.02 -6.07
N VAL A 89 -0.78 -4.15 -6.71
CA VAL A 89 -2.02 -4.32 -7.47
C VAL A 89 -3.23 -4.32 -6.54
N PHE A 90 -3.23 -5.14 -5.50
CA PHE A 90 -4.34 -5.18 -4.54
C PHE A 90 -4.44 -3.88 -3.74
N GLY A 91 -3.32 -3.29 -3.33
CA GLY A 91 -3.27 -2.02 -2.63
C GLY A 91 -3.84 -0.88 -3.48
N SER A 92 -3.46 -0.79 -4.75
CA SER A 92 -4.01 0.24 -5.65
C SER A 92 -5.51 0.03 -5.91
N ALA A 93 -5.98 -1.21 -6.05
CA ALA A 93 -7.41 -1.50 -6.17
C ALA A 93 -8.20 -1.05 -4.93
N ILE A 94 -7.69 -1.32 -3.72
CA ILE A 94 -8.31 -0.87 -2.47
C ILE A 94 -8.36 0.65 -2.40
N VAL A 95 -7.26 1.32 -2.76
CA VAL A 95 -7.20 2.79 -2.78
C VAL A 95 -8.22 3.34 -3.77
N VAL A 96 -8.24 2.86 -5.02
CA VAL A 96 -9.20 3.31 -6.04
C VAL A 96 -10.64 3.09 -5.60
N LEU A 97 -10.95 1.93 -5.02
CA LEU A 97 -12.29 1.65 -4.51
C LEU A 97 -12.64 2.57 -3.33
N GLY A 98 -11.70 2.81 -2.42
CA GLY A 98 -11.84 3.77 -1.34
C GLY A 98 -12.16 5.16 -1.86
N LEU A 99 -11.42 5.65 -2.86
CA LEU A 99 -11.66 6.96 -3.46
C LEU A 99 -13.01 7.05 -4.20
N ARG A 100 -13.50 5.94 -4.77
CA ARG A 100 -14.84 5.87 -5.38
C ARG A 100 -15.93 5.98 -4.30
N VAL A 101 -15.75 5.29 -3.18
CA VAL A 101 -16.69 5.35 -2.04
C VAL A 101 -16.75 6.75 -1.43
N THR A 102 -15.62 7.46 -1.37
CA THR A 102 -15.59 8.85 -0.89
C THR A 102 -16.03 9.87 -1.93
N GLY A 103 -16.54 9.45 -3.10
CA GLY A 103 -16.99 10.35 -4.17
C GLY A 103 -15.88 11.13 -4.90
N VAL A 104 -14.62 11.03 -4.45
CA VAL A 104 -13.44 11.74 -5.01
C VAL A 104 -13.22 11.39 -6.48
N LEU A 105 -13.60 10.18 -6.87
CA LEU A 105 -13.40 9.67 -8.22
C LEU A 105 -14.65 9.83 -9.11
N GLU A 106 -15.81 10.20 -8.57
CA GLU A 106 -17.00 10.44 -9.38
C GLU A 106 -16.88 11.75 -10.17
N PRO A 107 -17.28 11.78 -11.46
CA PRO A 107 -17.37 13.02 -12.20
C PRO A 107 -18.35 13.95 -11.49
N GLY A 108 -17.87 15.10 -11.00
CA GLY A 108 -18.72 16.10 -10.35
C GLY A 108 -19.80 16.66 -11.29
N PRO A 109 -20.76 17.42 -10.75
CA PRO A 109 -21.87 17.97 -11.53
C PRO A 109 -21.38 18.78 -12.74
N ASN A 110 -22.04 18.59 -13.89
CA ASN A 110 -21.75 19.38 -15.09
C ASN A 110 -22.49 20.72 -15.02
N PHE A 111 -21.78 21.76 -14.59
CA PHE A 111 -22.29 23.13 -14.58
C PHE A 111 -22.27 23.73 -15.99
N THR A 112 -23.44 24.14 -16.48
CA THR A 112 -23.61 24.61 -17.87
C THR A 112 -23.47 26.14 -17.98
N HIS A 113 -24.03 26.89 -17.03
CA HIS A 113 -24.02 28.35 -17.05
C HIS A 113 -24.09 28.92 -15.64
N THR A 114 -23.93 30.23 -15.51
CA THR A 114 -23.92 30.96 -14.24
C THR A 114 -24.94 32.07 -14.26
N VAL A 115 -25.67 32.25 -13.15
CA VAL A 115 -26.71 33.29 -12.99
C VAL A 115 -26.40 34.15 -11.76
N PRO A 116 -26.50 35.49 -11.86
CA PRO A 116 -26.41 36.37 -10.69
C PRO A 116 -27.72 36.31 -9.89
N VAL A 117 -27.62 36.05 -8.59
CA VAL A 117 -28.77 36.06 -7.66
C VAL A 117 -28.41 36.89 -6.44
N GLN A 118 -29.36 37.71 -6.00
CA GLN A 118 -29.24 38.49 -4.79
C GLN A 118 -29.75 37.68 -3.60
N VAL A 119 -28.94 37.60 -2.55
CA VAL A 119 -29.27 36.84 -1.34
C VAL A 119 -30.32 37.59 -0.52
N ALA A 120 -31.43 36.93 -0.21
CA ALA A 120 -32.47 37.46 0.66
C ALA A 120 -32.11 37.31 2.16
N PRO A 121 -32.69 38.14 3.04
CA PRO A 121 -32.52 37.96 4.49
C PRO A 121 -32.99 36.57 4.96
N GLY A 122 -32.12 35.85 5.68
CA GLY A 122 -32.41 34.49 6.17
C GLY A 122 -32.15 33.38 5.16
N GLU A 123 -31.77 33.73 3.93
CA GLU A 123 -31.38 32.77 2.90
C GLU A 123 -29.92 32.31 3.12
N THR A 124 -29.65 31.04 2.80
CA THR A 124 -28.32 30.43 2.94
C THR A 124 -27.87 29.85 1.61
N LEU A 125 -26.55 29.62 1.42
CA LEU A 125 -26.08 28.91 0.23
C LEU A 125 -26.73 27.53 0.07
N TRP A 126 -27.04 26.88 1.20
CA TRP A 126 -27.68 25.57 1.21
C TRP A 126 -29.12 25.62 0.67
N SER A 127 -29.91 26.62 1.06
CA SER A 127 -31.26 26.80 0.50
C SER A 127 -31.21 27.17 -0.97
N ILE A 128 -30.32 28.11 -1.33
CA ILE A 128 -30.11 28.53 -2.72
C ILE A 128 -29.70 27.35 -3.62
N ALA A 129 -28.78 26.51 -3.14
CA ALA A 129 -28.30 25.35 -3.88
C ALA A 129 -29.41 24.32 -4.13
N GLN A 130 -30.24 24.03 -3.11
CA GLN A 130 -31.38 23.12 -3.26
C GLN A 130 -32.44 23.68 -4.22
N ASP A 131 -32.71 24.98 -4.16
CA ASP A 131 -33.72 25.61 -5.02
C ASP A 131 -33.25 25.68 -6.48
N THR A 132 -31.97 25.94 -6.69
CA THR A 132 -31.41 26.14 -8.03
C THR A 132 -31.00 24.84 -8.71
N ASN A 133 -30.49 23.86 -7.94
CA ASN A 133 -29.95 22.60 -8.44
C ASN A 133 -30.52 21.39 -7.65
N PRO A 134 -31.84 21.13 -7.71
CA PRO A 134 -32.50 20.13 -6.85
C PRO A 134 -32.09 18.68 -7.12
N THR A 135 -31.52 18.40 -8.30
CA THR A 135 -31.08 17.05 -8.70
C THR A 135 -29.66 16.71 -8.26
N GLN A 136 -28.91 17.70 -7.77
CA GLN A 136 -27.51 17.56 -7.38
C GLN A 136 -27.37 17.56 -5.86
N ASP A 137 -26.26 17.00 -5.37
CA ASP A 137 -25.91 17.11 -3.95
C ASP A 137 -25.69 18.59 -3.58
N PRO A 138 -26.49 19.15 -2.65
CA PRO A 138 -26.33 20.54 -2.22
C PRO A 138 -24.94 20.84 -1.67
N ALA A 139 -24.26 19.88 -1.03
CA ALA A 139 -22.93 20.09 -0.47
C ALA A 139 -21.90 20.45 -1.56
N ILE A 140 -21.91 19.71 -2.67
CA ILE A 140 -21.02 19.94 -3.82
C ILE A 140 -21.33 21.27 -4.50
N VAL A 141 -22.62 21.61 -4.63
CA VAL A 141 -23.06 22.87 -5.23
C VAL A 141 -22.67 24.06 -4.36
N VAL A 142 -22.81 23.96 -3.04
CA VAL A 142 -22.43 24.99 -2.07
C VAL A 142 -20.92 25.27 -2.13
N GLU A 143 -20.09 24.24 -2.13
CA GLU A 143 -18.63 24.39 -2.31
C GLU A 143 -18.32 25.09 -3.63
N ARG A 144 -18.98 24.68 -4.71
CA ARG A 144 -18.79 25.32 -6.01
C ARG A 144 -19.21 26.80 -6.03
N ILE A 145 -20.31 27.16 -5.38
CA ILE A 145 -20.75 28.54 -5.25
C ILE A 145 -19.72 29.34 -4.44
N ALA A 146 -19.24 28.79 -3.33
CA ALA A 146 -18.22 29.44 -2.50
C ALA A 146 -16.93 29.70 -3.28
N ASP A 147 -16.44 28.71 -4.02
CA ASP A 147 -15.26 28.82 -4.88
C ASP A 147 -15.44 29.89 -5.97
N LEU A 148 -16.59 29.88 -6.66
CA LEU A 148 -16.89 30.81 -7.74
C LEU A 148 -16.96 32.27 -7.26
N ASN A 149 -17.45 32.47 -6.03
CA ASN A 149 -17.60 33.78 -5.42
C ASN A 149 -16.44 34.17 -4.49
N LYS A 150 -15.40 33.34 -4.39
CA LYS A 150 -14.22 33.55 -3.53
C LYS A 150 -14.58 33.77 -2.06
N LEU A 151 -15.56 33.01 -1.56
CA LEU A 151 -15.94 33.04 -0.14
C LEU A 151 -14.92 32.24 0.67
N ALA A 152 -14.52 32.75 1.84
CA ALA A 152 -13.57 32.06 2.72
C ALA A 152 -14.19 30.81 3.35
N THR A 153 -15.44 30.93 3.80
CA THR A 153 -16.28 29.79 4.16
C THR A 153 -17.65 29.90 3.48
N PRO A 154 -18.34 28.78 3.23
CA PRO A 154 -19.69 28.80 2.68
C PRO A 154 -20.74 29.49 3.59
N ALA A 155 -20.41 29.70 4.86
CA ALA A 155 -21.29 30.38 5.81
C ALA A 155 -21.15 31.92 5.78
N ASP A 156 -20.12 32.46 5.13
CA ASP A 156 -19.81 33.90 5.12
C ASP A 156 -20.65 34.69 4.10
N VAL A 157 -21.94 34.38 4.00
CA VAL A 157 -22.86 35.06 3.08
C VAL A 157 -23.58 36.21 3.76
N ILE A 158 -23.65 37.35 3.08
CA ILE A 158 -24.27 38.57 3.57
C ILE A 158 -25.59 38.83 2.82
N PRO A 159 -26.71 39.07 3.51
CA PRO A 159 -27.95 39.49 2.85
C PRO A 159 -27.78 40.73 1.98
N GLY A 160 -28.39 40.74 0.79
CA GLY A 160 -28.25 41.80 -0.22
C GLY A 160 -27.03 41.64 -1.13
N GLN A 161 -26.11 40.72 -0.83
CA GLN A 161 -24.98 40.38 -1.69
C GLN A 161 -25.47 39.74 -2.98
N THR A 162 -24.87 40.10 -4.11
CA THR A 162 -25.10 39.41 -5.39
C THR A 162 -24.06 38.31 -5.55
N LEU A 163 -24.52 37.07 -5.66
CA LEU A 163 -23.69 35.88 -5.85
C LEU A 163 -23.88 35.31 -7.25
N GLN A 164 -22.80 34.80 -7.81
CA GLN A 164 -22.78 34.04 -9.05
C GLN A 164 -23.10 32.57 -8.73
N ILE A 165 -24.20 32.05 -9.24
CA ILE A 165 -24.63 30.67 -8.96
C ILE A 165 -24.47 29.83 -10.22
N PRO A 166 -23.75 28.70 -10.16
CA PRO A 166 -23.67 27.77 -11.28
C PRO A 166 -24.92 26.89 -11.35
N ILE A 167 -25.42 26.68 -12.57
CA ILE A 167 -26.57 25.81 -12.85
C ILE A 167 -26.06 24.51 -13.47
N ALA A 168 -26.29 23.42 -12.76
CA ALA A 168 -26.04 22.05 -13.21
C ALA A 168 -27.17 21.58 -14.13
N ARG A 169 -26.83 20.72 -15.09
CA ARG A 169 -27.80 20.03 -15.95
C ARG A 169 -28.22 18.70 -15.34
#